data_AF-A0A931STL6-F1
#
_entry.id   AF-A0A931STL6-F1
#
_cell.length_a   1.000
_cell.length_b   1.000
_cell.length_c   1.000
_cell.angle_alpha   90.00
_cell.angle_beta   90.00
_cell.angle_gamma   90.00
#
_symmetry.space_group_name_H-M   'P 1'
#
loop_
_entity.id
_entity.type
_entity.pdbx_description
1 polymer ?
#
loop_
_entity_poly.entity_id
_entity_poly.type
_entity_poly.pdbx_seq_one_letter_code
_entity_poly.pdbx_strand_id
1 'polypeptide(L)'
;MTTAQGITDPVLRTADYVLSRLTSYFGNRPDHFKTFMDGNLKAEGWLPAEAYVALTGPVSRSAVKVNLVRGKAQGSSKFDPDLELDINKEFHQLAVVPVLTSADEPLSAQVEKSLAPYFQWLTGPLAPRAMLYLLVWPASIEDADWKAAVTKVDQKYHAKPFGEMQFVIPRPPRQMVRGSAAVFLPANRVPPPPAPSRSRE
;
A
#
# COMPACT_ATOMS: atom_id res chain seq x y z
N MET A 1 -13.83 21.92 -20.99
CA MET A 1 -12.46 22.19 -20.48
C MET A 1 -12.61 22.84 -19.12
N THR A 2 -12.24 22.12 -18.05
CA THR A 2 -12.15 22.67 -16.69
C THR A 2 -10.87 22.09 -16.10
N THR A 3 -9.81 22.88 -16.15
CA THR A 3 -8.48 22.53 -15.67
C THR A 3 -8.34 22.73 -14.16
N ALA A 4 -7.70 21.75 -13.53
CA ALA A 4 -6.81 21.86 -12.36
C ALA A 4 -7.41 22.30 -11.00
N GLN A 5 -7.74 21.31 -10.18
CA GLN A 5 -7.21 21.27 -8.82
C GLN A 5 -6.20 20.13 -8.75
N GLY A 6 -4.99 20.40 -9.25
CA GLY A 6 -3.88 19.47 -9.14
C GLY A 6 -3.57 19.25 -7.68
N ILE A 7 -3.49 17.99 -7.27
CA ILE A 7 -3.00 17.58 -5.95
C ILE A 7 -1.67 18.31 -5.71
N THR A 8 -1.66 19.34 -4.85
CA THR A 8 -0.49 20.18 -4.55
C THR A 8 0.28 19.72 -3.32
N ASP A 9 -0.13 18.62 -2.66
CA ASP A 9 0.66 18.01 -1.60
C ASP A 9 1.67 17.01 -2.20
N PRO A 10 2.98 17.26 -2.07
CA PRO A 10 4.04 16.36 -2.52
C PRO A 10 3.90 14.91 -2.03
N VAL A 11 3.42 14.71 -0.80
CA VAL A 11 3.28 13.38 -0.19
C VAL A 11 2.21 12.56 -0.88
N LEU A 12 1.11 13.20 -1.27
CA LEU A 12 0.02 12.55 -2.00
C LEU A 12 0.46 12.15 -3.41
N ARG A 13 1.31 12.95 -4.07
CA ARG A 13 1.92 12.56 -5.35
C ARG A 13 2.84 11.37 -5.20
N THR A 14 3.63 11.32 -4.13
CA THR A 14 4.49 10.17 -3.83
C THR A 14 3.67 8.92 -3.54
N ALA A 15 2.61 9.04 -2.73
CA ALA A 15 1.73 7.92 -2.40
C ALA A 15 1.00 7.37 -3.64
N ASP A 16 0.52 8.24 -4.54
CA ASP A 16 -0.07 7.85 -5.83
C ASP A 16 0.93 7.09 -6.70
N TYR A 17 2.16 7.63 -6.81
CA TYR A 17 3.24 6.99 -7.55
C TYR A 17 3.57 5.59 -6.99
N VAL A 18 3.71 5.46 -5.67
CA VAL A 18 3.99 4.18 -5.00
C VAL A 18 2.85 3.19 -5.24
N LEU A 19 1.60 3.59 -5.00
CA LEU A 19 0.42 2.76 -5.20
C LEU A 19 0.34 2.26 -6.64
N SER A 20 0.51 3.16 -7.62
CA SER A 20 0.44 2.83 -9.04
C SER A 20 1.55 1.88 -9.48
N ARG A 21 2.81 2.15 -9.11
CA ARG A 21 3.98 1.37 -9.53
C ARG A 21 4.00 -0.02 -8.92
N LEU A 22 3.80 -0.13 -7.61
CA LEU A 22 3.80 -1.42 -6.93
C LEU A 22 2.64 -2.28 -7.42
N THR A 23 1.43 -1.73 -7.47
CA THR A 23 0.26 -2.49 -7.93
C THR A 23 0.39 -2.92 -9.39
N SER A 24 0.90 -2.05 -10.28
CA SER A 24 1.13 -2.41 -11.68
C SER A 24 2.19 -3.51 -11.83
N TYR A 25 3.28 -3.44 -11.09
CA TYR A 25 4.33 -4.46 -11.12
C TYR A 25 3.78 -5.80 -10.63
N PHE A 26 3.11 -5.78 -9.49
CA PHE A 26 2.61 -6.96 -8.83
C PHE A 26 1.43 -7.61 -9.57
N GLY A 27 0.52 -6.82 -10.13
CA GLY A 27 -0.56 -7.32 -10.98
C GLY A 27 -0.08 -7.99 -12.28
N ASN A 28 1.11 -7.63 -12.78
CA ASN A 28 1.69 -8.19 -14.01
C ASN A 28 2.70 -9.32 -13.77
N ARG A 29 3.06 -9.63 -12.52
CA ARG A 29 4.05 -10.68 -12.15
C ARG A 29 3.45 -11.69 -11.18
N PRO A 30 2.41 -12.44 -11.60
CA PRO A 30 1.76 -13.44 -10.74
C PRO A 30 2.71 -14.56 -10.31
N ASP A 31 3.76 -14.82 -11.09
CA ASP A 31 4.85 -15.76 -10.81
C ASP A 31 5.66 -15.39 -9.56
N HIS A 32 5.84 -14.10 -9.29
CA HIS A 32 6.57 -13.62 -8.11
C HIS A 32 5.78 -13.83 -6.81
N PHE A 33 4.47 -14.05 -6.92
CA PHE A 33 3.59 -14.26 -5.78
C PHE A 33 3.34 -15.72 -5.44
N LYS A 34 3.81 -16.65 -6.26
CA LYS A 34 3.45 -18.07 -6.09
C LYS A 34 3.75 -18.57 -4.68
N THR A 35 4.96 -18.34 -4.18
CA THR A 35 5.37 -18.76 -2.82
C THR A 35 4.58 -18.06 -1.72
N PHE A 36 4.14 -16.82 -1.98
CA PHE A 36 3.31 -16.05 -1.06
C PHE A 36 1.89 -16.59 -1.01
N MET A 37 1.27 -16.71 -2.17
CA MET A 37 -0.08 -17.22 -2.40
C MET A 37 -0.23 -18.68 -1.93
N ASP A 38 0.84 -19.46 -2.00
CA ASP A 38 0.89 -20.83 -1.50
C ASP A 38 1.08 -20.88 0.04
N GLY A 39 1.09 -19.74 0.74
CA GLY A 39 1.15 -19.65 2.21
C GLY A 39 2.51 -20.03 2.82
N ASN A 40 3.53 -20.22 1.99
CA ASN A 40 4.84 -20.73 2.40
C ASN A 40 5.84 -19.64 2.80
N LEU A 41 5.49 -18.37 2.58
CA LEU A 41 6.35 -17.23 2.92
C LEU A 41 6.09 -16.77 4.37
N LYS A 42 7.10 -16.96 5.23
CA LYS A 42 7.23 -16.22 6.50
C LYS A 42 7.73 -14.82 6.15
N ALA A 43 6.83 -13.96 5.69
CA ALA A 43 7.17 -12.76 4.94
C ALA A 43 7.72 -11.64 5.83
N GLU A 44 9.03 -11.45 5.80
CA GLU A 44 9.67 -10.18 6.21
C GLU A 44 10.70 -9.67 5.18
N GLY A 45 10.86 -10.27 3.99
CA GLY A 45 12.02 -9.88 3.16
C GLY A 45 12.07 -10.20 1.66
N TRP A 46 11.05 -10.81 1.05
CA TRP A 46 11.03 -10.94 -0.42
C TRP A 46 10.64 -9.61 -1.06
N LEU A 47 9.44 -9.11 -0.74
CA LEU A 47 8.85 -7.90 -1.33
C LEU A 47 9.72 -6.63 -1.33
N PRO A 48 10.65 -6.39 -0.40
CA PRO A 48 11.56 -5.24 -0.50
C PRO A 48 12.36 -5.22 -1.81
N ALA A 49 12.80 -6.38 -2.31
CA ALA A 49 13.55 -6.48 -3.56
C ALA A 49 12.63 -6.22 -4.77
N GLU A 50 11.44 -6.82 -4.82
CA GLU A 50 10.48 -6.56 -5.89
C GLU A 50 10.00 -5.10 -5.88
N ALA A 51 9.76 -4.52 -4.71
CA ALA A 51 9.38 -3.13 -4.57
C ALA A 51 10.49 -2.19 -5.04
N TYR A 52 11.75 -2.50 -4.72
CA TYR A 52 12.90 -1.77 -5.27
C TYR A 52 12.89 -1.81 -6.80
N VAL A 53 12.75 -2.98 -7.41
CA VAL A 53 12.71 -3.14 -8.87
C VAL A 53 11.52 -2.38 -9.47
N ALA A 54 10.33 -2.48 -8.87
CA ALA A 54 9.13 -1.79 -9.33
C ALA A 54 9.27 -0.26 -9.29
N LEU A 55 9.90 0.28 -8.24
CA LEU A 55 10.04 1.72 -8.01
C LEU A 55 11.22 2.34 -8.77
N THR A 56 12.26 1.57 -9.09
CA THR A 56 13.47 2.03 -9.80
C THR A 56 13.52 1.65 -11.29
N GLY A 57 12.68 0.70 -11.72
CA GLY A 57 12.61 0.29 -13.13
C GLY A 57 12.17 1.45 -14.05
N PRO A 58 12.54 1.41 -15.35
CA PRO A 58 12.24 2.48 -16.28
C PRO A 58 10.75 2.79 -16.32
N VAL A 59 10.39 4.06 -16.11
CA VAL A 59 9.00 4.52 -16.16
C VAL A 59 8.79 5.28 -17.45
N SER A 60 8.07 4.68 -18.39
CA SER A 60 7.51 5.44 -19.49
C SER A 60 6.40 6.35 -18.92
N ARG A 61 6.64 7.67 -18.91
CA ARG A 61 5.65 8.76 -18.73
C ARG A 61 5.32 9.30 -17.33
N SER A 62 6.01 8.98 -16.24
CA SER A 62 5.75 9.68 -14.97
C SER A 62 6.52 10.99 -14.85
N ALA A 63 5.83 12.10 -14.61
CA ALA A 63 6.42 13.41 -14.27
C ALA A 63 7.07 13.44 -12.87
N VAL A 64 7.39 12.29 -12.29
CA VAL A 64 7.88 12.10 -10.92
C VAL A 64 9.36 11.74 -11.00
N LYS A 65 10.20 12.54 -10.33
CA LYS A 65 11.64 12.30 -10.26
C LYS A 65 11.98 11.55 -8.98
N VAL A 66 12.38 10.30 -9.13
CA VAL A 66 12.96 9.49 -8.05
C VAL A 66 14.44 9.85 -7.95
N ASN A 67 14.83 10.50 -6.86
CA ASN A 67 16.22 10.90 -6.63
C ASN A 67 17.01 9.77 -5.96
N LEU A 68 16.34 8.98 -5.12
CA LEU A 68 16.97 7.92 -4.36
C LEU A 68 15.93 6.88 -3.93
N VAL A 69 16.30 5.61 -4.05
CA VAL A 69 15.65 4.50 -3.37
C VAL A 69 16.75 3.76 -2.62
N ARG A 70 16.65 3.68 -1.30
CA ARG A 70 17.53 2.86 -0.46
C ARG A 70 16.68 1.78 0.20
N GLY A 71 17.14 0.54 0.17
CA GLY A 71 16.60 -0.52 1.02
C GLY A 71 17.60 -0.84 2.11
N LYS A 72 17.14 -1.36 3.24
CA LYS A 72 18.06 -1.96 4.21
C LYS A 72 18.61 -3.28 3.67
N ALA A 73 19.83 -3.61 4.08
CA ALA A 73 20.27 -5.00 4.10
C ALA A 73 19.33 -5.77 5.04
N GLN A 74 18.78 -6.90 4.60
CA GLN A 74 17.89 -7.75 5.39
C GLN A 74 18.44 -7.96 6.83
N GLY A 75 17.59 -7.82 7.86
CA GLY A 75 17.91 -8.27 9.23
C GLY A 75 18.14 -7.22 10.32
N SER A 76 17.73 -5.96 10.17
CA SER A 76 17.64 -5.02 11.31
C SER A 76 16.23 -5.00 11.93
N SER A 77 15.99 -4.16 12.95
CA SER A 77 14.83 -4.22 13.83
C SER A 77 13.48 -4.38 13.10
N LYS A 78 12.54 -5.09 13.73
CA LYS A 78 11.20 -5.42 13.19
C LYS A 78 10.36 -4.20 12.74
N PHE A 79 10.75 -2.99 13.15
CA PHE A 79 10.02 -1.74 12.89
C PHE A 79 10.75 -0.82 11.91
N ASP A 80 11.72 -1.35 11.16
CA ASP A 80 12.42 -0.60 10.13
C ASP A 80 11.62 -0.58 8.81
N PRO A 81 11.70 0.52 8.04
CA PRO A 81 11.11 0.53 6.71
C PRO A 81 11.83 -0.43 5.77
N ASP A 82 11.06 -1.04 4.88
CA ASP A 82 11.59 -1.84 3.78
C ASP A 82 12.41 -0.97 2.81
N LEU A 83 11.92 0.25 2.56
CA LEU A 83 12.50 1.20 1.63
C LEU A 83 12.45 2.62 2.18
N GLU A 84 13.51 3.38 1.90
CA GLU A 84 13.56 4.83 2.04
C GLU A 84 13.57 5.44 0.64
N LEU A 85 12.65 6.38 0.41
CA LEU A 85 12.39 6.98 -0.89
C LEU A 85 12.64 8.49 -0.82
N ASP A 86 13.44 9.01 -1.75
CA ASP A 86 13.48 10.44 -2.05
C ASP A 86 12.80 10.66 -3.40
N ILE A 87 11.59 11.22 -3.35
CA ILE A 87 10.80 11.52 -4.53
C ILE A 87 10.44 12.99 -4.47
N ASN A 88 10.83 13.73 -5.52
CA ASN A 88 10.59 15.17 -5.59
C ASN A 88 11.08 15.98 -4.36
N LYS A 89 12.20 15.56 -3.73
CA LYS A 89 12.79 16.15 -2.51
C LYS A 89 12.00 15.89 -1.22
N GLU A 90 10.99 15.04 -1.26
CA GLU A 90 10.35 14.52 -0.05
C GLU A 90 10.97 13.17 0.32
N PHE A 91 11.36 13.07 1.58
CA PHE A 91 11.92 11.84 2.14
C PHE A 91 10.81 11.03 2.82
N HIS A 92 10.62 9.82 2.34
CA HIS A 92 9.61 8.89 2.80
C HIS A 92 10.22 7.57 3.26
N GLN A 93 9.56 6.95 4.21
CA GLN A 93 9.84 5.59 4.63
C GLN A 93 8.63 4.74 4.26
N LEU A 94 8.87 3.64 3.54
CA LEU A 94 7.85 2.76 3.01
C LEU A 94 8.01 1.36 3.60
N ALA A 95 6.92 0.82 4.15
CA ALA A 95 6.75 -0.61 4.42
C ALA A 95 5.80 -1.21 3.39
N VAL A 96 6.15 -2.37 2.85
CA VAL A 96 5.42 -3.14 1.86
C VAL A 96 4.95 -4.42 2.54
N VAL A 97 3.70 -4.41 3.00
CA VAL A 97 3.17 -5.44 3.88
C VAL A 97 2.16 -6.30 3.14
N PRO A 98 2.48 -7.59 2.93
CA PRO A 98 1.55 -8.51 2.32
C PRO A 98 0.76 -9.30 3.37
N VAL A 99 -0.51 -9.59 3.08
CA VAL A 99 -1.39 -10.32 4.00
C VAL A 99 -2.21 -11.34 3.23
N LEU A 100 -2.12 -12.60 3.67
CA LEU A 100 -3.02 -13.66 3.27
C LEU A 100 -4.19 -13.73 4.26
N THR A 101 -5.41 -13.55 3.78
CA THR A 101 -6.64 -13.64 4.57
C THR A 101 -7.32 -14.99 4.38
N SER A 102 -8.17 -15.35 5.35
CA SER A 102 -9.03 -16.52 5.27
C SER A 102 -10.36 -16.24 5.99
N ALA A 103 -11.29 -17.19 5.97
CA ALA A 103 -12.53 -17.06 6.72
C ALA A 103 -12.29 -16.98 8.24
N ASP A 104 -11.28 -17.71 8.75
CA ASP A 104 -10.93 -17.72 10.17
C ASP A 104 -10.07 -16.50 10.56
N GLU A 105 -9.30 -15.98 9.61
CA GLU A 105 -8.46 -14.81 9.77
C GLU A 105 -8.73 -13.76 8.70
N PRO A 106 -9.88 -13.07 8.77
CA PRO A 106 -10.23 -12.01 7.84
C PRO A 106 -9.32 -10.78 8.05
N LEU A 107 -9.29 -9.86 7.08
CA LEU A 107 -8.43 -8.68 7.13
C LEU A 107 -8.69 -7.85 8.38
N SER A 108 -9.97 -7.66 8.76
CA SER A 108 -10.34 -6.91 9.95
C SER A 108 -9.81 -7.51 11.26
N ALA A 109 -9.59 -8.84 11.31
CA ALA A 109 -8.94 -9.51 12.42
C ALA A 109 -7.42 -9.34 12.37
N GLN A 110 -6.83 -9.38 11.17
CA GLN A 110 -5.39 -9.20 10.98
C GLN A 110 -4.90 -7.81 11.42
N VAL A 111 -5.72 -6.77 11.28
CA VAL A 111 -5.44 -5.39 11.76
C VAL A 111 -4.95 -5.36 13.21
N GLU A 112 -5.46 -6.25 14.05
CA GLU A 112 -5.13 -6.28 15.48
C GLU A 112 -4.14 -7.39 15.85
N LYS A 113 -3.83 -8.27 14.90
CA LYS A 113 -2.89 -9.37 15.03
C LYS A 113 -1.58 -9.03 14.31
N SER A 114 -1.40 -9.59 13.11
CA SER A 114 -0.15 -9.49 12.35
C SER A 114 0.14 -8.08 11.85
N LEU A 115 -0.89 -7.27 11.60
CA LEU A 115 -0.74 -5.92 11.04
C LEU A 115 -0.56 -4.83 12.10
N ALA A 116 -0.89 -5.11 13.36
CA ALA A 116 -0.83 -4.11 14.43
C ALA A 116 0.54 -3.40 14.52
N PRO A 117 1.69 -4.10 14.44
CA PRO A 117 3.02 -3.46 14.47
C PRO A 117 3.23 -2.46 13.32
N TYR A 118 2.76 -2.78 12.12
CA TYR A 118 2.95 -1.94 10.93
C TYR A 118 2.05 -0.70 10.95
N PHE A 119 0.84 -0.82 11.48
CA PHE A 119 -0.03 0.35 11.65
C PHE A 119 0.43 1.25 12.81
N GLN A 120 1.02 0.68 13.88
CA GLN A 120 1.68 1.49 14.93
C GLN A 120 2.84 2.32 14.38
N TRP A 121 3.50 1.85 13.33
CA TRP A 121 4.57 2.61 12.69
C TRP A 121 4.07 3.91 12.05
N LEU A 122 2.80 3.97 11.63
CA LEU A 122 2.16 5.19 11.12
C LEU A 122 1.77 6.19 12.23
N THR A 123 1.91 5.84 13.51
CA THR A 123 1.55 6.73 14.64
C THR A 123 2.74 7.24 15.43
N GLY A 124 3.95 6.76 15.13
CA GLY A 124 5.18 7.14 15.82
C GLY A 124 5.75 8.51 15.43
N PRO A 125 6.91 8.90 15.98
CA PRO A 125 7.59 10.17 15.64
C PRO A 125 7.93 10.35 14.15
N LEU A 126 8.02 9.25 13.41
CA LEU A 126 8.32 9.23 11.97
C LEU A 126 7.06 9.24 11.10
N ALA A 127 5.85 9.27 11.70
CA ALA A 127 4.57 9.31 11.00
C ALA A 127 4.50 10.30 9.82
N PRO A 128 5.03 11.54 9.90
CA PRO A 128 4.95 12.48 8.78
C PRO A 128 5.61 12.00 7.48
N ARG A 129 6.48 11.00 7.56
CA ARG A 129 7.25 10.43 6.45
C ARG A 129 6.89 8.98 6.16
N ALA A 130 6.12 8.33 7.04
CA ALA A 130 5.81 6.91 6.95
C ALA A 130 4.67 6.64 5.96
N MET A 131 4.83 5.58 5.17
CA MET A 131 3.87 5.06 4.22
C MET A 131 3.78 3.55 4.37
N LEU A 132 2.56 3.01 4.43
CA LEU A 132 2.35 1.58 4.46
C LEU A 132 1.62 1.17 3.18
N TYR A 133 2.30 0.49 2.27
CA TYR A 133 1.66 -0.20 1.16
C TYR A 133 1.17 -1.56 1.67
N LEU A 134 -0.13 -1.67 1.92
CA LEU A 134 -0.78 -2.91 2.32
C LEU A 134 -1.30 -3.63 1.09
N LEU A 135 -0.97 -4.91 0.98
CA LEU A 135 -1.28 -5.76 -0.15
C LEU A 135 -1.96 -7.03 0.36
N VAL A 136 -3.22 -7.26 -0.01
CA VAL A 136 -4.08 -8.27 0.63
C VAL A 136 -4.71 -9.20 -0.41
N TRP A 137 -4.80 -10.50 -0.07
CA TRP A 137 -5.53 -11.49 -0.84
C TRP A 137 -5.96 -12.70 0.00
N PRO A 138 -6.99 -13.44 -0.42
CA PRO A 138 -8.01 -12.97 -1.37
C PRO A 138 -8.78 -11.80 -0.74
N ALA A 139 -8.89 -10.70 -1.47
CA ALA A 139 -9.62 -9.51 -1.02
C ALA A 139 -10.14 -8.70 -2.20
N SER A 140 -11.29 -8.07 -1.98
CA SER A 140 -11.86 -7.01 -2.80
C SER A 140 -12.04 -5.77 -1.95
N ILE A 141 -11.75 -4.59 -2.50
CA ILE A 141 -12.02 -3.32 -1.80
C ILE A 141 -13.52 -3.07 -1.58
N GLU A 142 -14.34 -3.79 -2.33
CA GLU A 142 -15.80 -3.80 -2.22
C GLU A 142 -16.30 -4.64 -1.03
N ASP A 143 -15.48 -5.57 -0.51
CA ASP A 143 -15.88 -6.50 0.54
C ASP A 143 -16.19 -5.77 1.84
N ALA A 144 -17.21 -6.25 2.57
CA ALA A 144 -17.59 -5.69 3.86
C ALA A 144 -16.42 -5.74 4.87
N ASP A 145 -15.64 -6.82 4.83
CA ASP A 145 -14.48 -6.98 5.71
C ASP A 145 -13.35 -5.99 5.40
N TRP A 146 -13.12 -5.65 4.14
CA TRP A 146 -12.18 -4.60 3.75
C TRP A 146 -12.57 -3.25 4.37
N LYS A 147 -13.84 -2.86 4.21
CA LYS A 147 -14.38 -1.62 4.77
C LYS A 147 -14.31 -1.61 6.30
N ALA A 148 -14.60 -2.75 6.94
CA ALA A 148 -14.46 -2.92 8.38
C ALA A 148 -13.01 -2.77 8.84
N ALA A 149 -12.05 -3.35 8.11
CA ALA A 149 -10.63 -3.21 8.38
C ALA A 149 -10.17 -1.76 8.26
N VAL A 150 -10.52 -1.07 7.17
CA VAL A 150 -10.20 0.36 6.97
C VAL A 150 -10.77 1.22 8.10
N THR A 151 -12.02 0.98 8.50
CA THR A 151 -12.68 1.69 9.59
C THR A 151 -11.93 1.46 10.91
N LYS A 152 -11.55 0.22 11.18
CA LYS A 152 -10.79 -0.14 12.39
C LYS A 152 -9.40 0.52 12.40
N VAL A 153 -8.72 0.57 11.25
CA VAL A 153 -7.42 1.23 11.12
C VAL A 153 -7.52 2.73 11.41
N ASP A 154 -8.54 3.41 10.88
CA ASP A 154 -8.78 4.83 11.16
C ASP A 154 -9.05 5.08 12.65
N GLN A 155 -9.94 4.28 13.25
CA GLN A 155 -10.30 4.41 14.67
C GLN A 155 -9.14 4.17 15.63
N LYS A 156 -8.29 3.18 15.34
CA LYS A 156 -7.24 2.71 16.27
C LYS A 156 -5.88 3.34 16.02
N TYR A 157 -5.54 3.58 14.76
CA TYR A 157 -4.21 4.04 14.36
C TYR A 157 -4.25 5.40 13.66
N HIS A 158 -5.42 6.05 13.56
CA HIS A 158 -5.57 7.35 12.92
C HIS A 158 -4.88 7.39 11.54
N ALA A 159 -5.03 6.30 10.78
CA ALA A 159 -4.45 6.14 9.45
C ALA A 159 -5.56 5.88 8.44
N LYS A 160 -5.40 6.42 7.23
CA LYS A 160 -6.39 6.32 6.16
C LYS A 160 -5.74 5.87 4.85
N PRO A 161 -6.47 5.10 4.01
CA PRO A 161 -6.02 4.83 2.66
C PRO A 161 -6.05 6.15 1.86
N PHE A 162 -4.94 6.46 1.19
CA PHE A 162 -4.88 7.56 0.22
C PHE A 162 -5.46 7.17 -1.14
N GLY A 163 -5.46 5.87 -1.45
CA GLY A 163 -6.04 5.31 -2.65
C GLY A 163 -6.09 3.79 -2.55
N GLU A 164 -6.86 3.20 -3.44
CA GLU A 164 -7.14 1.77 -3.47
C GLU A 164 -7.01 1.26 -4.90
N MET A 165 -6.39 0.09 -5.06
CA MET A 165 -6.25 -0.59 -6.33
C MET A 165 -6.68 -2.04 -6.17
N GLN A 166 -7.28 -2.58 -7.22
CA GLN A 166 -7.65 -3.99 -7.29
C GLN A 166 -7.09 -4.59 -8.57
N PHE A 167 -6.61 -5.83 -8.47
CA PHE A 167 -6.07 -6.56 -9.59
C PHE A 167 -6.44 -8.04 -9.47
N VAL A 168 -6.39 -8.73 -10.61
CA VAL A 168 -6.76 -10.15 -10.70
C VAL A 168 -5.53 -10.96 -11.04
N ILE A 169 -5.26 -11.97 -10.21
CA ILE A 169 -4.14 -12.87 -10.38
C ILE A 169 -4.66 -14.18 -11.00
N PRO A 170 -4.27 -14.52 -12.23
CA PRO A 170 -4.62 -15.80 -12.84
C PRO A 170 -3.81 -16.93 -12.18
N ARG A 171 -4.49 -17.94 -11.63
CA ARG A 171 -3.89 -19.14 -11.03
C ARG A 171 -4.20 -20.39 -11.87
N PRO A 172 -3.22 -21.28 -12.12
CA PRO A 172 -3.52 -22.62 -12.63
C PRO A 172 -4.36 -23.43 -11.62
N PRO A 173 -5.34 -24.26 -12.04
CA PRO A 173 -5.88 -24.42 -13.39
C PRO A 173 -7.13 -23.53 -13.56
N ARG A 174 -6.94 -22.24 -13.88
CA ARG A 174 -7.99 -21.24 -14.20
C ARG A 174 -8.79 -20.68 -13.02
N GLN A 175 -8.23 -20.62 -11.83
CA GLN A 175 -8.83 -19.84 -10.73
C GLN A 175 -8.37 -18.38 -10.81
N MET A 176 -9.30 -17.44 -10.69
CA MET A 176 -8.98 -16.01 -10.61
C MET A 176 -9.03 -15.57 -9.15
N VAL A 177 -7.89 -15.15 -8.60
CA VAL A 177 -7.83 -14.63 -7.22
C VAL A 177 -7.77 -13.12 -7.28
N ARG A 178 -8.62 -12.46 -6.50
CA ARG A 178 -8.64 -10.99 -6.37
C ARG A 178 -7.62 -10.57 -5.31
N GLY A 179 -6.77 -9.61 -5.67
CA GLY A 179 -5.90 -8.91 -4.75
C GLY A 179 -6.31 -7.44 -4.64
N SER A 180 -6.18 -6.89 -3.44
CA SER A 180 -6.43 -5.49 -3.15
C SER A 180 -5.20 -4.85 -2.53
N ALA A 181 -4.94 -3.60 -2.91
CA ALA A 181 -3.81 -2.84 -2.41
C ALA A 181 -4.23 -1.42 -2.05
N ALA A 182 -3.63 -0.88 -0.99
CA ALA A 182 -3.80 0.52 -0.61
C ALA A 182 -2.51 1.06 0.02
N VAL A 183 -2.28 2.36 -0.15
CA VAL A 183 -1.26 3.09 0.62
C VAL A 183 -1.95 3.77 1.78
N PHE A 184 -1.59 3.39 3.00
CA PHE A 184 -2.02 4.03 4.22
C PHE A 184 -1.04 5.12 4.63
N LEU A 185 -1.60 6.27 5.00
CA LEU A 185 -0.91 7.44 5.53
C LEU A 185 -1.57 7.84 6.86
N PRO A 186 -0.90 8.63 7.71
CA PRO A 186 -1.57 9.28 8.84
C PRO A 186 -2.77 10.13 8.36
N ALA A 187 -3.88 10.08 9.09
CA ALA A 187 -5.16 10.65 8.68
C ALA A 187 -5.10 12.16 8.43
N ASN A 188 -4.23 12.89 9.14
CA ASN A 188 -3.99 14.33 8.94
C ASN A 188 -3.29 14.66 7.62
N ARG A 189 -2.75 13.66 6.90
CA ARG A 189 -2.15 13.80 5.58
C ARG A 189 -3.13 13.51 4.45
N VAL A 190 -4.23 12.81 4.72
CA VAL A 190 -5.22 12.45 3.70
C VAL A 190 -6.30 13.53 3.63
N PRO A 191 -6.55 14.17 2.47
CA PRO A 191 -7.61 15.16 2.35
C PRO A 191 -8.97 14.56 2.71
N PRO A 192 -9.87 15.32 3.34
CA PRO A 192 -11.24 14.86 3.53
C PRO A 192 -11.89 14.57 2.16
N PRO A 193 -12.80 13.59 2.07
CA PRO A 193 -13.54 13.36 0.83
C PRO A 193 -14.27 14.64 0.41
N PRO A 194 -14.35 14.93 -0.90
CA PRO A 194 -15.07 16.10 -1.38
C PRO A 194 -16.50 16.07 -0.86
N ALA A 195 -16.98 17.22 -0.38
CA ALA A 195 -18.36 17.35 0.09
C ALA A 195 -19.31 16.87 -1.04
N PRO A 196 -20.37 16.13 -0.71
CA PRO A 196 -21.32 15.67 -1.72
C PRO A 196 -21.82 16.89 -2.49
N SER A 197 -21.64 16.88 -3.81
CA SER A 197 -22.19 17.90 -4.68
C SER A 197 -23.70 17.92 -4.43
N ARG A 198 -24.22 19.02 -3.88
CA ARG A 198 -25.67 19.22 -3.80
C ARG A 198 -26.21 19.03 -5.20
N SER A 199 -26.92 17.93 -5.43
CA SER A 199 -27.77 17.75 -6.59
C SER A 199 -28.62 19.01 -6.67
N ARG A 200 -28.51 19.76 -7.77
CA ARG A 200 -29.46 20.82 -8.05
C ARG A 200 -30.81 20.13 -8.26
N GLU A 201 -31.69 20.27 -7.29
CA GLU A 201 -33.15 20.12 -7.49
C GLU A 201 -33.65 21.21 -8.45
#